data_AF-A0A6A4H1G5-F1
#
_entry.id   AF-A0A6A4H1G5-F1
#
_cell.length_a   1.000
_cell.length_b   1.000
_cell.length_c   1.000
_cell.angle_alpha   90.00
_cell.angle_beta   90.00
_cell.angle_gamma   90.00
#
_symmetry.space_group_name_H-M   'P 1'
#
loop_
_entity.id
_entity.type
_entity.pdbx_description
1 polymer ?
#
loop_
_entity_poly.entity_id
_entity_poly.type
_entity_poly.pdbx_seq_one_letter_code
_entity_poly.pdbx_strand_id
1 'polypeptide(L)'
;MTTSQLQSQSQRSQSQQPSFFAQVQTFSTQPTAGSSLEFGDLANLLAAKDAERHRRLEEHYEPGIVSKEMRKKTGQYVAGKRMNLQDFLKNAKVVWLRFSSEFEPGGALANATPKQIERAWMLKTNNLNESAFGMFRQSAKHNLTMSLAQYNSWKMYKLNRTSEFLHSLSPKMRKFLQKSHVHKTRRDLAIRSTARAEKRAATACEVDTTSPILTITEFDFRVSRPIRSEGYRAMADIIKQLRWHKANSVKGFIPTAENQWGNRQEDKLKLLRTAIEKLIEAKASVPPSTEEEEEDPEVTVQDLEAFDSDGYDSKEDYYK
;
A
#
# COMPACT_ATOMS: atom_id res chain seq x y z
N MET A 1 48.36 29.86 -44.25
CA MET A 1 47.29 30.78 -44.68
C MET A 1 45.99 29.99 -44.63
N THR A 2 44.99 30.21 -43.78
CA THR A 2 44.66 31.33 -42.90
C THR A 2 43.69 30.76 -41.84
N THR A 3 44.05 30.86 -40.57
CA THR A 3 43.25 30.51 -39.39
C THR A 3 42.51 31.76 -38.92
N SER A 4 41.19 31.83 -39.05
CA SER A 4 40.35 32.79 -38.33
C SER A 4 38.88 32.53 -38.59
N GLN A 5 38.16 32.05 -37.57
CA GLN A 5 36.77 32.41 -37.22
C GLN A 5 36.22 31.33 -36.30
N LEU A 6 36.14 31.63 -35.00
CA LEU A 6 35.08 31.20 -34.07
C LEU A 6 35.49 31.63 -32.65
N GLN A 7 35.36 32.92 -32.36
CA GLN A 7 35.38 33.45 -31.00
C GLN A 7 34.64 34.79 -30.97
N SER A 8 33.32 34.74 -30.86
CA SER A 8 32.51 35.86 -30.36
C SER A 8 31.06 35.42 -30.23
N GLN A 9 30.61 35.22 -28.98
CA GLN A 9 29.25 35.49 -28.48
C GLN A 9 29.06 34.80 -27.12
N SER A 10 29.59 35.41 -26.07
CA SER A 10 29.09 35.18 -24.71
C SER A 10 29.43 36.37 -23.82
N GLN A 11 28.90 37.54 -24.16
CA GLN A 11 28.75 38.66 -23.24
C GLN A 11 27.52 39.46 -23.67
N ARG A 12 26.38 39.21 -23.03
CA ARG A 12 25.29 40.17 -22.96
C ARG A 12 24.55 40.06 -21.63
N SER A 13 24.69 41.15 -20.87
CA SER A 13 23.62 41.76 -20.07
C SER A 13 23.33 41.15 -18.69
N GLN A 14 24.25 41.38 -17.75
CA GLN A 14 23.87 41.76 -16.40
C GLN A 14 23.43 43.24 -16.41
N SER A 15 22.13 43.51 -16.35
CA SER A 15 21.64 44.84 -15.98
C SER A 15 20.19 44.76 -15.48
N GLN A 16 19.96 45.35 -14.31
CA GLN A 16 18.68 45.80 -13.75
C GLN A 16 17.79 44.74 -13.07
N GLN A 17 17.97 44.60 -11.76
CA GLN A 17 16.91 44.24 -10.81
C GLN A 17 16.44 45.54 -10.14
N PRO A 18 15.15 45.92 -10.21
CA PRO A 18 14.64 47.08 -9.47
C PRO A 18 14.45 46.77 -7.98
N SER A 19 14.82 47.74 -7.16
CA SER A 19 14.69 47.77 -5.69
C SER A 19 13.23 47.67 -5.24
N PHE A 20 12.89 46.61 -4.50
CA PHE A 20 11.54 46.31 -4.00
C PHE A 20 11.24 46.95 -2.62
N PHE A 21 11.64 48.22 -2.43
CA PHE A 21 11.38 48.98 -1.21
C PHE A 21 10.78 50.34 -1.57
N ALA A 22 9.47 50.36 -1.86
CA ALA A 22 8.58 51.53 -1.71
C ALA A 22 7.17 51.17 -2.19
N GLN A 23 6.30 50.70 -1.30
CA GLN A 23 4.83 50.87 -1.40
C GLN A 23 4.16 50.37 -0.11
N VAL A 24 4.23 51.20 0.93
CA VAL A 24 3.31 51.16 2.07
C VAL A 24 2.79 52.58 2.26
N GLN A 25 1.56 52.81 1.81
CA GLN A 25 0.66 53.98 2.00
C GLN A 25 -0.30 53.92 0.81
N THR A 26 -1.63 53.90 0.89
CA THR A 26 -2.63 54.24 1.91
C THR A 26 -3.94 53.53 1.53
N PHE A 27 -4.56 52.75 2.41
CA PHE A 27 -5.98 52.36 2.22
C PHE A 27 -6.86 53.30 3.01
N SER A 28 -7.47 54.23 2.28
CA SER A 28 -8.50 55.14 2.73
C SER A 28 -9.83 54.39 2.85
N THR A 29 -10.45 54.50 4.02
CA THR A 29 -11.79 54.02 4.36
C THR A 29 -12.86 54.83 3.60
N GLN A 30 -13.69 54.14 2.81
CA GLN A 30 -15.05 54.60 2.52
C GLN A 30 -16.06 53.55 3.02
N PRO A 31 -17.14 53.96 3.70
CA PRO A 31 -18.20 53.07 4.14
C PRO A 31 -19.25 52.90 3.04
N THR A 32 -19.37 51.69 2.49
CA THR A 32 -20.56 51.31 1.70
C THR A 32 -21.63 50.78 2.63
N ALA A 33 -22.74 51.52 2.71
CA ALA A 33 -23.97 51.10 3.34
C ALA A 33 -24.65 49.98 2.53
N GLY A 34 -25.12 48.95 3.21
CA GLY A 34 -26.08 47.99 2.65
C GLY A 34 -25.88 46.55 3.13
N SER A 35 -26.93 45.98 3.72
CA SER A 35 -27.11 44.56 4.06
C SER A 35 -26.41 44.05 5.34
N SER A 36 -27.02 44.36 6.49
CA SER A 36 -26.81 43.63 7.75
C SER A 36 -27.44 42.24 7.63
N LEU A 37 -26.65 41.26 7.19
CA LEU A 37 -26.86 39.85 7.52
C LEU A 37 -25.98 39.56 8.73
N GLU A 38 -26.62 39.32 9.87
CA GLU A 38 -26.00 39.02 11.15
C GLU A 38 -24.97 37.88 11.00
N PHE A 39 -23.78 38.03 11.58
CA PHE A 39 -22.69 37.05 11.54
C PHE A 39 -23.11 35.64 12.00
N GLY A 40 -24.20 35.53 12.78
CA GLY A 40 -24.80 34.27 13.19
C GLY A 40 -25.41 33.46 12.04
N ASP A 41 -25.96 34.11 11.02
CA ASP A 41 -26.62 33.43 9.90
C ASP A 41 -25.62 32.79 8.95
N LEU A 42 -24.46 33.41 8.75
CA LEU A 42 -23.36 32.83 7.98
C LEU A 42 -22.72 31.63 8.68
N ALA A 43 -22.60 31.66 10.01
CA ALA A 43 -22.09 30.53 10.78
C ALA A 43 -23.04 29.32 10.73
N ASN A 44 -24.35 29.56 10.83
CA ASN A 44 -25.37 28.52 10.72
C ASN A 44 -25.45 27.95 9.28
N LEU A 45 -25.31 28.80 8.26
CA LEU A 45 -25.27 28.36 6.86
C LEU A 45 -24.01 27.54 6.55
N LEU A 46 -22.86 27.90 7.14
CA LEU A 46 -21.61 27.12 6.98
C LEU A 46 -21.73 25.76 7.69
N ALA A 47 -22.26 25.73 8.91
CA ALA A 47 -22.47 24.50 9.65
C ALA A 47 -23.46 23.56 8.95
N ALA A 48 -24.53 24.10 8.37
CA ALA A 48 -25.50 23.33 7.58
C ALA A 48 -24.88 22.75 6.30
N LYS A 49 -24.06 23.53 5.58
CA LYS A 49 -23.35 23.06 4.38
C LYS A 49 -22.28 22.01 4.70
N ASP A 50 -21.58 22.13 5.82
CA ASP A 50 -20.61 21.13 6.26
C ASP A 50 -21.28 19.82 6.72
N ALA A 51 -22.44 19.90 7.38
CA ALA A 51 -23.23 18.72 7.74
C ALA A 51 -23.74 17.99 6.50
N GLU A 52 -24.20 18.71 5.47
CA GLU A 52 -24.65 18.12 4.21
C GLU A 52 -23.49 17.51 3.41
N ARG A 53 -22.29 18.12 3.47
CA ARG A 53 -21.07 17.58 2.87
C ARG A 53 -20.60 16.29 3.55
N HIS A 54 -20.72 16.20 4.87
CA HIS A 54 -20.44 14.97 5.62
C HIS A 54 -21.44 13.85 5.28
N ARG A 55 -22.73 14.18 5.15
CA ARG A 55 -23.77 13.20 4.78
C ARG A 55 -23.55 12.64 3.37
N ARG A 56 -23.16 13.47 2.39
CA ARG A 56 -22.79 13.02 1.03
C ARG A 56 -21.50 12.19 0.97
N LEU A 57 -20.57 12.39 1.92
CA LEU A 57 -19.35 11.58 2.00
C LEU A 57 -19.60 10.20 2.61
N GLU A 58 -20.66 10.04 3.43
CA GLU A 58 -21.07 8.74 3.99
C GLU A 58 -21.91 7.92 3.00
N GLU A 59 -22.73 8.54 2.15
CA GLU A 59 -23.55 7.83 1.15
C GLU A 59 -22.77 7.21 -0.03
N HIS A 60 -21.51 7.62 -0.26
CA HIS A 60 -20.68 7.09 -1.37
C HIS A 60 -19.45 6.30 -0.93
N TYR A 61 -19.35 5.93 0.35
CA TYR A 61 -18.22 5.15 0.84
C TYR A 61 -18.55 3.66 0.91
N GLU A 62 -18.24 2.91 -0.15
CA GLU A 62 -18.18 1.45 -0.04
C GLU A 62 -17.04 1.05 0.91
N PRO A 63 -17.30 0.23 1.95
CA PRO A 63 -16.29 -0.20 2.90
C PRO A 63 -15.46 -1.34 2.31
N GLY A 64 -14.59 -1.01 1.36
CA GLY A 64 -13.75 -2.00 0.68
C GLY A 64 -12.34 -1.48 0.41
N ILE A 65 -11.35 -2.15 0.99
CA ILE A 65 -9.93 -2.09 0.58
C ILE A 65 -9.16 -0.84 1.07
N VAL A 66 -9.24 -0.51 2.36
CA VAL A 66 -8.11 0.11 3.04
C VAL A 66 -7.46 -0.93 3.95
N SER A 67 -6.26 -1.34 3.53
CA SER A 67 -5.44 -2.38 4.16
C SER A 67 -5.41 -2.26 5.69
N LYS A 68 -5.83 -3.34 6.38
CA LYS A 68 -5.75 -3.50 7.84
C LYS A 68 -4.32 -3.26 8.37
N GLU A 69 -3.31 -3.35 7.52
CA GLU A 69 -1.90 -3.08 7.83
C GLU A 69 -1.59 -1.60 8.08
N MET A 70 -2.29 -0.67 7.41
CA MET A 70 -2.15 0.77 7.67
C MET A 70 -2.77 1.18 9.02
N ARG A 71 -3.79 0.46 9.50
CA ARG A 71 -4.39 0.69 10.83
C ARG A 71 -3.48 0.22 11.97
N LYS A 72 -2.69 -0.83 11.78
CA LYS A 72 -1.77 -1.31 12.84
C LYS A 72 -0.57 -0.38 13.04
N LYS A 73 0.02 0.15 11.97
CA LYS A 73 1.19 1.04 12.08
C LYS A 73 0.83 2.45 12.55
N THR A 74 -0.39 2.92 12.32
CA THR A 74 -0.89 4.19 12.89
C THR A 74 -1.48 4.02 14.30
N GLY A 75 -2.01 2.84 14.63
CA GLY A 75 -2.56 2.56 15.97
C GLY A 75 -1.51 2.55 17.09
N GLN A 76 -0.24 2.26 16.79
CA GLN A 76 0.81 2.20 17.81
C GLN A 76 1.34 3.58 18.24
N TYR A 77 1.15 4.62 17.42
CA TYR A 77 1.44 6.02 17.79
C TYR A 77 0.21 6.79 18.29
N VAL A 78 -0.99 6.18 18.25
CA VAL A 78 -2.26 6.83 18.62
C VAL A 78 -2.95 6.12 19.80
N ALA A 79 -2.19 5.35 20.58
CA ALA A 79 -2.53 5.09 21.99
C ALA A 79 -2.18 6.29 22.89
N GLY A 80 -1.71 7.40 22.32
CA GLY A 80 -1.71 8.71 22.95
C GLY A 80 -3.16 9.20 23.04
N LYS A 81 -3.67 9.31 24.27
CA LYS A 81 -4.85 10.07 24.69
C LYS A 81 -5.27 11.05 23.61
N ARG A 82 -6.41 10.80 22.92
CA ARG A 82 -6.95 11.72 21.91
C ARG A 82 -6.97 13.11 22.54
N MET A 83 -6.04 13.97 22.14
CA MET A 83 -5.95 15.31 22.69
C MET A 83 -7.23 16.00 22.25
N ASN A 84 -8.10 16.31 23.22
CA ASN A 84 -9.35 16.98 22.90
C ASN A 84 -9.02 18.39 22.37
N LEU A 85 -9.95 19.00 21.64
CA LEU A 85 -9.74 20.31 21.03
C LEU A 85 -9.36 21.37 22.09
N GLN A 86 -9.88 21.27 23.31
CA GLN A 86 -9.57 22.21 24.38
C GLN A 86 -8.09 22.15 24.80
N ASP A 87 -7.54 20.95 24.96
CA ASP A 87 -6.15 20.74 25.33
C ASP A 87 -5.21 21.18 24.19
N PHE A 88 -5.61 20.92 22.93
CA PHE A 88 -4.91 21.47 21.77
C PHE A 88 -4.87 22.99 21.79
N LEU A 89 -6.01 23.66 21.97
CA LEU A 89 -6.09 25.12 21.95
C LEU A 89 -5.37 25.76 23.15
N LYS A 90 -5.41 25.13 24.33
CA LYS A 90 -4.65 25.58 25.51
C LYS A 90 -3.15 25.53 25.25
N ASN A 91 -2.65 24.41 24.72
CA ASN A 91 -1.23 24.26 24.40
C ASN A 91 -0.80 25.17 23.24
N ALA A 92 -1.63 25.31 22.21
CA ALA A 92 -1.40 26.23 21.11
C ALA A 92 -1.31 27.67 21.60
N LYS A 93 -2.19 28.11 22.51
CA LYS A 93 -2.14 29.45 23.12
C LYS A 93 -0.81 29.70 23.83
N VAL A 94 -0.30 28.73 24.60
CA VAL A 94 0.98 28.87 25.31
C VAL A 94 2.13 29.03 24.32
N VAL A 95 2.19 28.21 23.28
CA VAL A 95 3.20 28.31 22.23
C VAL A 95 3.08 29.63 21.48
N TRP A 96 1.86 30.07 21.17
CA TRP A 96 1.61 31.30 20.43
C TRP A 96 2.00 32.54 21.24
N LEU A 97 1.73 32.56 22.55
CA LEU A 97 2.15 33.64 23.45
C LEU A 97 3.67 33.73 23.56
N ARG A 98 4.36 32.58 23.69
CA ARG A 98 5.83 32.55 23.69
C ARG A 98 6.38 33.07 22.37
N PHE A 99 5.82 32.60 21.24
CA PHE A 99 6.23 33.04 19.91
C PHE A 99 5.99 34.54 19.73
N SER A 100 4.82 35.06 20.08
CA SER A 100 4.50 36.49 19.92
C SER A 100 5.37 37.39 20.80
N SER A 101 5.77 36.93 21.99
CA SER A 101 6.68 37.69 22.85
C SER A 101 8.06 37.91 22.22
N GLU A 102 8.50 37.05 21.29
CA GLU A 102 9.76 37.24 20.56
C GLU A 102 9.70 38.43 19.59
N PHE A 103 8.50 38.86 19.17
CA PHE A 103 8.26 39.97 18.25
C PHE A 103 7.94 41.30 18.95
N GLU A 104 7.76 41.31 20.27
CA GLU A 104 7.52 42.55 21.01
C GLU A 104 8.74 43.48 20.95
N PRO A 105 8.55 44.80 21.11
CA PRO A 105 9.66 45.76 21.20
C PRO A 105 10.62 45.38 22.34
N GLY A 106 11.90 45.18 22.02
CA GLY A 106 12.90 44.66 22.97
C GLY A 106 12.90 43.13 23.14
N GLY A 107 12.06 42.42 22.39
CA GLY A 107 12.08 40.96 22.27
C GLY A 107 13.30 40.42 21.53
N ALA A 108 13.44 39.10 21.51
CA ALA A 108 14.61 38.42 20.95
C ALA A 108 14.88 38.77 19.48
N LEU A 109 13.83 38.97 18.67
CA LEU A 109 13.97 39.35 17.26
C LEU A 109 14.32 40.83 17.10
N ALA A 110 13.78 41.70 17.96
CA ALA A 110 14.10 43.14 17.94
C ALA A 110 15.56 43.40 18.32
N ASN A 111 16.12 42.58 19.22
CA ASN A 111 17.52 42.66 19.64
C ASN A 111 18.47 41.82 18.77
N ALA A 112 17.95 41.07 17.78
CA ALA A 112 18.77 40.23 16.93
C ALA A 112 19.63 41.08 15.99
N THR A 113 20.93 40.79 15.96
CA THR A 113 21.84 41.46 15.02
C THR A 113 21.54 41.04 13.57
N PRO A 114 21.84 41.89 12.57
CA PRO A 114 21.66 41.53 11.16
C PRO A 114 22.31 40.19 10.77
N LYS A 115 23.49 39.88 11.33
CA LYS A 115 24.19 38.61 11.11
C LYS A 115 23.50 37.40 11.74
N GLN A 116 22.73 37.59 12.81
CA GLN A 116 21.92 36.53 13.41
C GLN A 116 20.63 36.32 12.61
N ILE A 117 20.01 37.42 12.13
CA ILE A 117 18.84 37.35 11.25
C ILE A 117 19.20 36.64 9.95
N GLU A 118 20.33 36.96 9.33
CA GLU A 118 20.80 36.30 8.11
C GLU A 118 21.12 34.81 8.33
N ARG A 119 21.65 34.44 9.50
CA ARG A 119 21.89 33.03 9.88
C ARG A 119 20.60 32.28 10.21
N ALA A 120 19.62 32.96 10.80
CA ALA A 120 18.30 32.41 11.10
C ALA A 120 17.38 32.36 9.88
N TRP A 121 17.71 33.15 8.84
CA TRP A 121 17.04 33.11 7.56
C TRP A 121 17.35 31.78 6.87
N MET A 122 16.46 30.82 7.10
CA MET A 122 16.33 29.69 6.19
C MET A 122 15.52 30.17 4.99
N LEU A 123 15.89 29.72 3.78
CA LEU A 123 14.92 29.69 2.68
C LEU A 123 13.61 29.13 3.22
N LYS A 124 12.45 29.49 2.66
CA LYS A 124 11.20 28.74 2.88
C LYS A 124 11.40 27.31 2.36
N THR A 125 12.16 26.50 3.09
CA THR A 125 12.60 25.13 2.83
C THR A 125 11.38 24.23 2.74
N ASN A 126 10.29 24.63 3.39
CA ASN A 126 9.04 23.95 3.27
C ASN A 126 8.43 24.09 1.86
N ASN A 127 8.56 25.20 1.14
CA ASN A 127 7.96 25.32 -0.20
C ASN A 127 8.64 24.43 -1.24
N LEU A 128 9.96 24.23 -1.14
CA LEU A 128 10.69 23.36 -2.08
C LEU A 128 10.47 21.89 -1.76
N ASN A 129 10.41 21.51 -0.49
CA ASN A 129 10.26 20.11 -0.06
C ASN A 129 8.78 19.67 -0.07
N GLU A 130 7.85 20.59 0.21
CA GLU A 130 6.42 20.41 -0.03
C GLU A 130 6.07 20.43 -1.51
N SER A 131 6.97 20.87 -2.40
CA SER A 131 6.65 20.86 -3.83
C SER A 131 6.49 19.41 -4.33
N ALA A 132 7.42 18.49 -4.07
CA ALA A 132 7.29 17.13 -4.62
C ALA A 132 6.16 16.34 -3.94
N PHE A 133 6.12 16.33 -2.61
CA PHE A 133 5.11 15.60 -1.86
C PHE A 133 3.73 16.27 -1.93
N GLY A 134 3.67 17.60 -1.88
CA GLY A 134 2.44 18.36 -2.07
C GLY A 134 1.89 18.19 -3.48
N MET A 135 2.75 18.21 -4.50
CA MET A 135 2.31 17.91 -5.88
C MET A 135 1.85 16.46 -6.02
N PHE A 136 2.50 15.49 -5.36
CA PHE A 136 2.00 14.11 -5.33
C PHE A 136 0.63 14.04 -4.66
N ARG A 137 0.44 14.66 -3.50
CA ARG A 137 -0.85 14.68 -2.80
C ARG A 137 -1.93 15.36 -3.63
N GLN A 138 -1.63 16.46 -4.30
CA GLN A 138 -2.57 17.12 -5.19
C GLN A 138 -2.94 16.19 -6.35
N SER A 139 -1.96 15.59 -7.04
CA SER A 139 -2.22 14.66 -8.13
C SER A 139 -2.96 13.40 -7.67
N ALA A 140 -2.66 12.85 -6.51
CA ALA A 140 -3.36 11.70 -5.92
C ALA A 140 -4.80 12.06 -5.52
N LYS A 141 -5.06 13.31 -5.06
CA LYS A 141 -6.42 13.78 -4.82
C LYS A 141 -7.26 13.86 -6.10
N HIS A 142 -6.65 14.28 -7.21
CA HIS A 142 -7.34 14.39 -8.49
C HIS A 142 -7.47 13.03 -9.19
N ASN A 143 -6.52 12.11 -8.94
CA ASN A 143 -6.48 10.75 -9.48
C ASN A 143 -6.33 9.74 -8.34
N LEU A 144 -7.44 9.37 -7.69
CA LEU A 144 -7.45 8.50 -6.51
C LEU A 144 -6.89 7.10 -6.78
N THR A 145 -6.92 6.64 -8.03
CA THR A 145 -6.39 5.34 -8.46
C THR A 145 -4.89 5.39 -8.80
N MET A 146 -4.26 6.57 -8.80
CA MET A 146 -2.86 6.72 -9.18
C MET A 146 -1.94 6.22 -8.06
N SER A 147 -1.23 5.14 -8.34
CA SER A 147 -0.18 4.64 -7.46
C SER A 147 1.05 5.56 -7.45
N LEU A 148 1.85 5.50 -6.38
CA LEU A 148 3.11 6.23 -6.30
C LEU A 148 4.07 5.88 -7.45
N ALA A 149 4.12 4.61 -7.85
CA ALA A 149 4.96 4.17 -8.96
C ALA A 149 4.53 4.81 -10.29
N GLN A 150 3.23 4.92 -10.55
CA GLN A 150 2.70 5.62 -11.73
C GLN A 150 3.03 7.11 -11.69
N TYR A 151 2.85 7.77 -10.55
CA TYR A 151 3.21 9.18 -10.39
C TYR A 151 4.70 9.43 -10.68
N ASN A 152 5.58 8.62 -10.06
CA ASN A 152 7.02 8.72 -10.28
C ASN A 152 7.36 8.48 -11.75
N SER A 153 6.73 7.50 -12.39
CA SER A 153 6.93 7.22 -13.81
C SER A 153 6.51 8.40 -14.68
N TRP A 154 5.40 9.05 -14.36
CA TRP A 154 4.92 10.23 -15.09
C TRP A 154 5.84 11.45 -14.89
N LYS A 155 6.32 11.67 -13.66
CA LYS A 155 7.30 12.72 -13.37
C LYS A 155 8.60 12.49 -14.12
N MET A 156 9.12 11.26 -14.12
CA MET A 156 10.32 10.91 -14.88
C MET A 156 10.10 11.04 -16.39
N TYR A 157 8.94 10.62 -16.90
CA TYR A 157 8.58 10.78 -18.30
C TYR A 157 8.61 12.25 -18.75
N LYS A 158 8.10 13.16 -17.90
CA LYS A 158 8.15 14.61 -18.15
C LYS A 158 9.56 15.18 -17.99
N LEU A 159 10.25 14.84 -16.91
CA LEU A 159 11.58 15.39 -16.59
C LEU A 159 12.63 14.97 -17.62
N ASN A 160 12.59 13.72 -18.07
CA ASN A 160 13.50 13.18 -19.08
C ASN A 160 13.09 13.54 -20.51
N ARG A 161 12.04 14.35 -20.69
CA ARG A 161 11.48 14.71 -22.00
C ARG A 161 11.21 13.48 -22.88
N THR A 162 10.77 12.39 -22.26
CA THR A 162 10.58 11.12 -22.95
C THR A 162 9.52 11.23 -24.06
N SER A 163 8.56 12.15 -23.93
CA SER A 163 7.62 12.48 -25.01
C SER A 163 8.32 13.02 -26.25
N GLU A 164 9.22 13.99 -26.10
CA GLU A 164 9.95 14.60 -27.23
C GLU A 164 10.80 13.53 -27.94
N PHE A 165 11.51 12.71 -27.16
CA PHE A 165 12.26 11.58 -27.69
C PHE A 165 11.34 10.59 -28.45
N LEU A 166 10.18 10.23 -27.89
CA LEU A 166 9.24 9.34 -28.58
C LEU A 166 8.70 9.96 -29.88
N HIS A 167 8.51 11.27 -29.93
CA HIS A 167 8.08 11.98 -31.14
C HIS A 167 9.19 12.07 -32.20
N SER A 168 10.47 12.13 -31.80
CA SER A 168 11.60 12.09 -32.74
C SER A 168 11.84 10.71 -33.36
N LEU A 169 11.25 9.64 -32.78
CA LEU A 169 11.38 8.29 -33.31
C LEU A 169 10.46 8.02 -34.50
N SER A 170 10.98 7.26 -35.46
CA SER A 170 10.18 6.76 -36.59
C SER A 170 9.02 5.88 -36.12
N PRO A 171 7.88 5.85 -36.83
CA PRO A 171 6.75 4.99 -36.48
C PRO A 171 7.12 3.50 -36.36
N LYS A 172 8.05 3.01 -37.20
CA LYS A 172 8.54 1.63 -37.16
C LYS A 172 9.28 1.35 -35.84
N MET A 173 10.11 2.28 -35.39
CA MET A 173 10.83 2.15 -34.12
C MET A 173 9.88 2.20 -32.91
N ARG A 174 8.85 3.06 -32.95
CA ARG A 174 7.81 3.09 -31.92
C ARG A 174 7.05 1.76 -31.80
N LYS A 175 6.64 1.18 -32.94
CA LYS A 175 6.01 -0.16 -32.97
C LYS A 175 6.95 -1.24 -32.42
N PHE A 176 8.25 -1.16 -32.74
CA PHE A 176 9.25 -2.08 -32.19
C PHE A 176 9.32 -1.97 -30.66
N LEU A 177 9.47 -0.77 -30.10
CA LEU A 177 9.51 -0.55 -28.65
C LEU A 177 8.25 -1.07 -27.94
N GLN A 178 7.07 -0.86 -28.52
CA GLN A 178 5.82 -1.40 -28.00
C GLN A 178 5.84 -2.93 -27.95
N LYS A 179 6.25 -3.60 -29.04
CA LYS A 179 6.37 -5.06 -29.10
C LYS A 179 7.38 -5.57 -28.06
N SER A 180 8.55 -4.94 -27.97
CA SER A 180 9.59 -5.31 -27.00
C SER A 180 9.09 -5.19 -25.55
N HIS A 181 8.33 -4.14 -25.22
CA HIS A 181 7.73 -3.99 -23.90
C HIS A 181 6.72 -5.11 -23.59
N VAL A 182 5.82 -5.43 -24.52
CA VAL A 182 4.85 -6.53 -24.36
C VAL A 182 5.57 -7.86 -24.14
N HIS A 183 6.61 -8.16 -24.93
CA HIS A 183 7.41 -9.38 -24.74
C HIS A 183 8.09 -9.42 -23.37
N LYS A 184 8.66 -8.30 -22.90
CA LYS A 184 9.26 -8.23 -21.57
C LYS A 184 8.23 -8.46 -20.47
N THR A 185 7.08 -7.79 -20.54
CA THR A 185 5.99 -7.94 -19.56
C THR A 185 5.47 -9.38 -19.53
N ARG A 186 5.33 -10.03 -20.69
CA ARG A 186 4.96 -11.45 -20.78
C ARG A 186 6.00 -12.36 -20.11
N ARG A 187 7.29 -12.13 -20.35
CA ARG A 187 8.39 -12.87 -19.70
C ARG A 187 8.39 -12.65 -18.19
N ASP A 188 8.28 -11.41 -17.72
CA ASP A 188 8.26 -11.08 -16.30
C ASP A 188 7.05 -11.72 -15.60
N LEU A 189 5.90 -11.77 -16.29
CA LEU A 189 4.72 -12.47 -15.78
C LEU A 189 4.93 -13.98 -15.71
N ALA A 190 5.53 -14.59 -16.73
CA ALA A 190 5.86 -16.01 -16.75
C ALA A 190 6.82 -16.38 -15.60
N ILE A 191 7.88 -15.60 -15.40
CA ILE A 191 8.83 -15.77 -14.29
C ILE A 191 8.12 -15.65 -12.94
N ARG A 192 7.22 -14.67 -12.80
CA ARG A 192 6.44 -14.52 -11.56
C ARG A 192 5.49 -15.69 -11.34
N SER A 193 4.90 -16.26 -12.39
CA SER A 193 4.03 -17.43 -12.26
C SER A 193 4.81 -18.68 -11.89
N THR A 194 5.97 -18.93 -12.50
CA THR A 194 6.82 -20.08 -12.15
C THR A 194 7.32 -19.97 -10.71
N ALA A 195 7.83 -18.81 -10.30
CA ALA A 195 8.28 -18.58 -8.93
C ALA A 195 7.13 -18.76 -7.90
N ARG A 196 5.90 -18.40 -8.25
CA ARG A 196 4.72 -18.66 -7.40
C ARG A 196 4.37 -20.15 -7.35
N ALA A 197 4.46 -20.86 -8.48
CA ALA A 197 4.22 -22.29 -8.57
C ALA A 197 5.26 -23.07 -7.76
N GLU A 198 6.55 -22.76 -7.93
CA GLU A 198 7.67 -23.31 -7.16
C GLU A 198 7.48 -23.07 -5.67
N LYS A 199 7.11 -21.86 -5.26
CA LYS A 199 6.83 -21.56 -3.85
C LYS A 199 5.66 -22.38 -3.30
N ARG A 200 4.60 -22.59 -4.09
CA ARG A 200 3.45 -23.43 -3.70
C ARG A 200 3.87 -24.90 -3.60
N ALA A 201 4.64 -25.40 -4.56
CA ALA A 201 5.16 -26.76 -4.56
C ALA A 201 6.09 -26.99 -3.34
N ALA A 202 7.01 -26.06 -3.05
CA ALA A 202 7.86 -26.12 -1.87
C ALA A 202 7.05 -26.14 -0.57
N THR A 203 6.00 -25.32 -0.47
CA THR A 203 5.11 -25.37 0.71
C THR A 203 4.29 -26.66 0.80
N ALA A 204 3.96 -27.29 -0.33
CA ALA A 204 3.27 -28.59 -0.33
C ALA A 204 4.22 -29.71 0.14
N CYS A 205 5.43 -29.79 -0.43
CA CYS A 205 6.45 -30.74 0.03
C CYS A 205 6.82 -30.54 1.51
N GLU A 206 6.88 -29.29 1.99
CA GLU A 206 7.11 -28.99 3.40
C GLU A 206 5.95 -29.48 4.30
N VAL A 207 4.71 -29.49 3.80
CA VAL A 207 3.58 -30.06 4.52
C VAL A 207 3.66 -31.58 4.55
N ASP A 208 4.00 -32.22 3.44
CA ASP A 208 4.08 -33.69 3.33
C ASP A 208 5.21 -34.28 4.20
N THR A 209 6.31 -33.55 4.37
CA THR A 209 7.43 -33.96 5.23
C THR A 209 7.15 -33.78 6.73
N THR A 210 6.07 -33.09 7.11
CA THR A 210 5.78 -32.86 8.54
C THR A 210 5.16 -34.08 9.19
N SER A 211 5.76 -34.56 10.29
CA SER A 211 5.17 -35.64 11.10
C SER A 211 3.87 -35.14 11.74
N PRO A 212 2.70 -35.72 11.40
CA PRO A 212 1.41 -35.22 11.87
C PRO A 212 1.15 -35.63 13.32
N ILE A 213 0.47 -34.76 14.06
CA ILE A 213 -0.07 -35.12 15.37
C ILE A 213 -1.43 -35.76 15.15
N LEU A 214 -1.56 -37.03 15.52
CA LEU A 214 -2.78 -37.80 15.31
C LEU A 214 -3.59 -38.01 16.59
N THR A 215 -3.01 -37.76 17.76
CA THR A 215 -3.65 -38.02 19.07
C THR A 215 -3.74 -36.75 19.93
N ILE A 216 -4.84 -36.63 20.68
CA ILE A 216 -5.07 -35.50 21.59
C ILE A 216 -4.05 -35.49 22.72
N THR A 217 -3.67 -36.67 23.21
CA THR A 217 -2.69 -36.83 24.29
C THR A 217 -1.31 -36.28 23.88
N GLU A 218 -0.86 -36.59 22.66
CA GLU A 218 0.38 -36.04 22.12
C GLU A 218 0.29 -34.52 21.92
N PHE A 219 -0.86 -34.02 21.45
CA PHE A 219 -1.10 -32.59 21.30
C PHE A 219 -1.02 -31.85 22.64
N ASP A 220 -1.77 -32.29 23.66
CA ASP A 220 -1.79 -31.66 24.99
C ASP A 220 -0.42 -31.75 25.68
N PHE A 221 0.31 -32.86 25.49
CA PHE A 221 1.69 -33.00 25.97
C PHE A 221 2.64 -31.99 25.33
N ARG A 222 2.50 -31.69 24.03
CA ARG A 222 3.37 -30.72 23.34
C ARG A 222 3.01 -29.27 23.66
N VAL A 223 1.73 -28.98 23.92
CA VAL A 223 1.27 -27.64 24.30
C VAL A 223 1.65 -27.27 25.73
N SER A 224 1.69 -28.25 26.65
CA SER A 224 2.06 -28.02 28.06
C SER A 224 3.56 -27.75 28.27
N ARG A 225 4.40 -27.94 27.24
CA ARG A 225 5.84 -27.68 27.33
C ARG A 225 6.14 -26.19 27.45
N PRO A 226 7.10 -25.79 28.31
CA PRO A 226 7.44 -24.39 28.47
C PRO A 226 8.10 -23.81 27.21
N ILE A 227 7.92 -22.50 27.02
CA ILE A 227 8.52 -21.76 25.91
C ILE A 227 10.04 -21.97 25.92
N ARG A 228 10.61 -22.43 24.78
CA ARG A 228 12.04 -22.78 24.56
C ARG A 228 12.51 -24.15 25.06
N SER A 229 11.66 -24.99 25.64
CA SER A 229 12.06 -26.40 25.80
C SER A 229 12.08 -27.12 24.46
N GLU A 230 12.93 -28.14 24.34
CA GLU A 230 12.90 -29.07 23.22
C GLU A 230 11.47 -29.60 23.04
N GLY A 231 10.92 -29.53 21.82
CA GLY A 231 9.53 -29.93 21.55
C GLY A 231 8.44 -28.88 21.81
N TYR A 232 8.77 -27.68 22.30
CA TYR A 232 7.83 -26.54 22.25
C TYR A 232 7.56 -26.17 20.79
N ARG A 233 6.28 -26.08 20.40
CA ARG A 233 5.93 -25.75 19.01
C ARG A 233 5.89 -24.25 18.79
N ALA A 234 6.73 -23.80 17.86
CA ALA A 234 6.63 -22.43 17.35
C ALA A 234 5.32 -22.24 16.58
N MET A 235 4.87 -21.00 16.45
CA MET A 235 3.70 -20.65 15.65
C MET A 235 3.78 -21.22 14.21
N ALA A 236 4.98 -21.25 13.63
CA ALA A 236 5.21 -21.81 12.31
C ALA A 236 4.86 -23.30 12.24
N ASP A 237 5.20 -24.07 13.28
CA ASP A 237 4.91 -25.51 13.33
C ASP A 237 3.41 -25.79 13.49
N ILE A 238 2.70 -24.96 14.27
CA ILE A 238 1.24 -25.05 14.40
C ILE A 238 0.56 -24.81 13.05
N ILE A 239 1.04 -23.80 12.30
CA ILE A 239 0.53 -23.50 10.95
C ILE A 239 0.79 -24.67 10.00
N LYS A 240 1.97 -25.28 10.05
CA LYS A 240 2.30 -26.47 9.24
C LYS A 240 1.35 -27.63 9.52
N GLN A 241 1.09 -27.92 10.80
CA GLN A 241 0.15 -28.98 11.19
C GLN A 241 -1.28 -28.67 10.71
N LEU A 242 -1.75 -27.43 10.85
CA LEU A 242 -3.06 -27.02 10.31
C LEU A 242 -3.15 -27.19 8.79
N ARG A 243 -2.07 -26.91 8.04
CA ARG A 243 -2.01 -27.18 6.59
C ARG A 243 -2.06 -28.68 6.29
N TRP A 244 -1.35 -29.49 7.05
CA TRP A 244 -1.39 -30.94 6.91
C TRP A 244 -2.79 -31.50 7.17
N HIS A 245 -3.44 -31.09 8.26
CA HIS A 245 -4.81 -31.49 8.54
C HIS A 245 -5.77 -30.94 7.48
N LYS A 246 -5.58 -29.74 6.94
CA LYS A 246 -6.40 -29.24 5.84
C LYS A 246 -6.35 -30.14 4.60
N ALA A 247 -5.19 -30.72 4.30
CA ALA A 247 -5.01 -31.64 3.18
C ALA A 247 -5.53 -33.06 3.47
N ASN A 248 -5.37 -33.56 4.71
CA ASN A 248 -5.57 -34.97 5.06
C ASN A 248 -6.78 -35.25 5.98
N SER A 249 -7.48 -34.23 6.48
CA SER A 249 -8.68 -34.41 7.31
C SER A 249 -9.97 -34.36 6.49
N VAL A 250 -11.11 -34.49 7.17
CA VAL A 250 -12.45 -34.40 6.57
C VAL A 250 -12.59 -33.06 5.82
N LYS A 251 -12.88 -33.14 4.51
CA LYS A 251 -13.04 -31.98 3.64
C LYS A 251 -14.03 -30.97 4.25
N GLY A 252 -13.62 -29.72 4.36
CA GLY A 252 -14.46 -28.61 4.81
C GLY A 252 -14.40 -28.28 6.31
N PHE A 253 -13.72 -29.08 7.14
CA PHE A 253 -13.62 -28.77 8.57
C PHE A 253 -12.66 -27.61 8.87
N ILE A 254 -11.49 -27.62 8.23
CA ILE A 254 -10.52 -26.52 8.38
C ILE A 254 -10.82 -25.46 7.31
N PRO A 255 -10.97 -24.18 7.70
CA PRO A 255 -11.22 -23.10 6.75
C PRO A 255 -10.14 -23.02 5.67
N THR A 256 -10.54 -22.83 4.42
CA THR A 256 -9.60 -22.77 3.29
C THR A 256 -8.66 -21.57 3.40
N ALA A 257 -9.16 -20.44 3.90
CA ALA A 257 -8.41 -19.21 4.00
C ALA A 257 -7.70 -19.09 5.36
N GLU A 258 -6.38 -18.95 5.35
CA GLU A 258 -5.56 -18.89 6.58
C GLU A 258 -5.91 -17.71 7.50
N ASN A 259 -6.47 -16.64 6.94
CA ASN A 259 -6.94 -15.48 7.71
C ASN A 259 -8.13 -15.81 8.64
N GLN A 260 -8.83 -16.92 8.39
CA GLN A 260 -9.94 -17.41 9.23
C GLN A 260 -9.46 -18.29 10.38
N TRP A 261 -8.16 -18.66 10.43
CA TRP A 261 -7.61 -19.52 11.48
C TRP A 261 -7.36 -18.79 12.81
N GLY A 262 -7.64 -17.49 12.87
CA GLY A 262 -7.36 -16.64 14.01
C GLY A 262 -5.95 -16.04 13.98
N ASN A 263 -5.81 -14.88 14.63
CA ASN A 263 -4.53 -14.16 14.70
C ASN A 263 -3.70 -14.59 15.90
N ARG A 264 -4.35 -15.08 16.97
CA ARG A 264 -3.67 -15.49 18.21
C ARG A 264 -3.26 -16.95 18.13
N GLN A 265 -2.25 -17.30 18.93
CA GLN A 265 -1.77 -18.68 19.03
C GLN A 265 -2.85 -19.62 19.58
N GLU A 266 -3.58 -19.15 20.60
CA GLU A 266 -4.65 -19.90 21.25
C GLU A 266 -5.76 -20.29 20.28
N ASP A 267 -6.16 -19.39 19.37
CA ASP A 267 -7.20 -19.66 18.37
C ASP A 267 -6.80 -20.81 17.45
N LYS A 268 -5.54 -20.80 17.01
CA LYS A 268 -4.97 -21.84 16.13
C LYS A 268 -4.80 -23.17 16.85
N LEU A 269 -4.42 -23.14 18.13
CA LEU A 269 -4.32 -24.35 18.95
C LEU A 269 -5.69 -24.98 19.17
N LYS A 270 -6.73 -24.17 19.46
CA LYS A 270 -8.11 -24.66 19.57
C LYS A 270 -8.58 -25.29 18.26
N LEU A 271 -8.33 -24.63 17.14
CA LEU A 271 -8.68 -25.15 15.81
C LEU A 271 -7.94 -26.46 15.47
N LEU A 272 -6.67 -26.58 15.86
CA LEU A 272 -5.89 -27.79 15.65
C LEU A 272 -6.42 -28.95 16.51
N ARG A 273 -6.74 -28.69 17.78
CA ARG A 273 -7.33 -29.68 18.69
C ARG A 273 -8.63 -30.24 18.13
N THR A 274 -9.54 -29.36 17.71
CA THR A 274 -10.84 -29.78 17.15
C THR A 274 -10.69 -30.56 15.85
N ALA A 275 -9.69 -30.23 15.02
CA ALA A 275 -9.39 -30.98 13.81
C ALA A 275 -8.86 -32.39 14.09
N ILE A 276 -8.03 -32.55 15.14
CA ILE A 276 -7.54 -33.86 15.59
C ILE A 276 -8.71 -34.71 16.12
N GLU A 277 -9.58 -34.13 16.96
CA GLU A 277 -10.78 -34.79 17.49
C GLU A 277 -11.68 -35.32 16.36
N LYS A 278 -11.93 -34.49 15.34
CA LYS A 278 -12.73 -34.88 14.18
C LYS A 278 -12.07 -35.96 13.32
N LEU A 279 -10.75 -35.95 13.21
CA LEU A 279 -10.02 -37.00 12.50
C LEU A 279 -10.10 -38.34 13.23
N ILE A 280 -10.05 -38.33 14.56
CA ILE A 280 -10.25 -39.53 15.39
C ILE A 280 -11.68 -40.05 15.24
N GLU A 281 -12.68 -39.16 15.32
CA GLU A 281 -14.10 -39.51 15.14
C GLU A 281 -14.36 -40.12 13.75
N ALA A 282 -13.79 -39.53 12.69
CA ALA A 282 -13.90 -40.06 11.34
C ALA A 282 -13.27 -41.45 11.20
N LYS A 283 -12.09 -41.68 11.81
CA LYS A 283 -11.44 -43.00 11.82
C LYS A 283 -12.23 -44.04 12.62
N ALA A 284 -12.87 -43.64 13.72
CA ALA A 284 -13.71 -44.53 14.52
C ALA A 284 -15.05 -44.86 13.84
N SER A 285 -15.57 -43.97 12.98
CA SER A 285 -16.83 -44.17 12.26
C SER A 285 -16.70 -45.06 11.03
N VAL A 286 -15.50 -45.37 10.56
CA VAL A 286 -15.31 -46.34 9.46
C VAL A 286 -15.43 -47.73 10.08
N PRO A 287 -16.53 -48.48 9.86
CA PRO A 287 -16.57 -49.89 10.25
C PRO A 287 -15.43 -50.62 9.52
N PRO A 288 -14.87 -51.70 10.09
CA PRO A 288 -13.87 -52.50 9.40
C PRO A 288 -14.51 -53.05 8.12
N SER A 289 -14.27 -52.37 7.00
CA SER A 289 -14.63 -52.83 5.68
C SER A 289 -13.78 -54.07 5.42
N THR A 290 -14.47 -55.19 5.28
CA THR A 290 -14.00 -56.37 4.56
C THR A 290 -13.18 -55.91 3.36
N GLU A 291 -11.95 -56.41 3.27
CA GLU A 291 -11.09 -56.33 2.11
C GLU A 291 -11.86 -56.93 0.92
N GLU A 292 -12.62 -56.12 0.20
CA GLU A 292 -13.01 -56.43 -1.16
C GLU A 292 -11.76 -56.16 -1.99
N GLU A 293 -11.11 -57.25 -2.41
CA GLU A 293 -10.10 -57.25 -3.46
C GLU A 293 -10.69 -56.50 -4.66
N GLU A 294 -10.27 -55.25 -4.87
CA GLU A 294 -10.52 -54.57 -6.14
C GLU A 294 -9.73 -55.31 -7.21
N GLU A 295 -10.44 -56.16 -7.98
CA GLU A 295 -10.00 -56.62 -9.29
C GLU A 295 -9.62 -55.39 -10.13
N ASP A 296 -8.32 -55.25 -10.40
CA ASP A 296 -7.79 -54.26 -11.34
C ASP A 296 -8.59 -54.37 -12.66
N PRO A 297 -9.22 -53.28 -13.14
CA PRO A 297 -9.85 -53.32 -14.45
C PRO A 297 -8.75 -53.56 -15.49
N GLU A 298 -8.84 -54.68 -16.20
CA GLU A 298 -7.99 -55.04 -17.32
C GLU A 298 -8.12 -53.97 -18.41
N VAL A 299 -7.22 -52.98 -18.38
CA VAL A 299 -7.13 -51.93 -19.40
C VAL A 299 -6.67 -52.58 -20.70
N THR A 300 -7.61 -52.85 -21.59
CA THR A 300 -7.32 -53.36 -22.92
C THR A 300 -6.73 -52.24 -23.79
N VAL A 301 -5.79 -52.60 -24.67
CA VAL A 301 -5.02 -51.66 -25.53
C VAL A 301 -5.91 -50.79 -26.44
N GLN A 302 -7.19 -51.14 -26.60
CA GLN A 302 -8.14 -50.41 -27.43
C GLN A 302 -8.63 -49.08 -26.82
N ASP A 303 -8.53 -48.89 -25.51
CA ASP A 303 -8.99 -47.67 -24.83
C ASP A 303 -7.98 -46.51 -24.89
N LEU A 304 -6.74 -46.77 -25.31
CA LEU A 304 -5.69 -45.77 -25.46
C LEU A 304 -5.72 -45.02 -26.81
N GLU A 305 -6.44 -45.52 -27.82
CA GLU A 305 -6.48 -44.90 -29.16
C GLU A 305 -7.57 -43.83 -29.32
N ALA A 306 -8.46 -43.65 -28.34
CA ALA A 306 -9.58 -42.72 -28.42
C ALA A 306 -9.31 -41.31 -27.84
N PHE A 307 -8.09 -41.04 -27.34
CA PHE A 307 -7.81 -39.79 -26.59
C PHE A 307 -7.04 -38.71 -27.38
N ASP A 308 -6.55 -39.00 -28.59
CA ASP A 308 -5.77 -38.05 -29.39
C ASP A 308 -6.48 -37.66 -30.70
N SER A 309 -7.44 -36.73 -30.65
CA SER A 309 -7.90 -36.09 -31.90
C SER A 309 -8.39 -34.65 -31.77
N ASP A 310 -9.18 -34.27 -30.76
CA ASP A 310 -9.99 -33.06 -30.91
C ASP A 310 -9.69 -32.01 -29.83
N GLY A 311 -8.61 -31.22 -29.99
CA GLY A 311 -8.45 -30.07 -29.10
C GLY A 311 -7.14 -29.31 -29.13
N TYR A 312 -6.57 -29.00 -30.30
CA TYR A 312 -5.61 -27.88 -30.37
C TYR A 312 -5.91 -26.94 -31.53
N ASP A 313 -6.50 -25.82 -31.13
CA ASP A 313 -6.42 -24.46 -31.68
C ASP A 313 -5.60 -24.32 -32.97
N SER A 314 -6.31 -24.09 -34.08
CA SER A 314 -5.72 -23.59 -35.31
C SER A 314 -5.09 -22.21 -35.06
N LYS A 315 -3.87 -22.05 -35.60
CA LYS A 315 -3.02 -20.86 -35.45
C LYS A 315 -3.63 -19.60 -36.08
N GLU A 316 -4.67 -19.75 -36.92
CA GLU A 316 -5.32 -18.66 -37.63
C GLU A 316 -6.14 -17.70 -36.74
N ASP A 317 -6.65 -18.13 -35.58
CA ASP A 317 -7.47 -17.27 -34.72
C ASP A 317 -6.66 -16.33 -33.81
N TYR A 318 -5.33 -16.48 -33.75
CA TYR A 318 -4.47 -15.62 -32.93
C TYR A 318 -4.19 -14.23 -33.55
N TYR A 319 -4.55 -13.98 -34.82
CA TYR A 319 -4.19 -12.75 -35.54
C TYR A 319 -5.36 -11.96 -36.14
N LYS A 320 -6.61 -12.26 -35.78
CA LYS A 320 -7.76 -11.39 -36.07
C LYS A 320 -8.03 -10.43 -34.91
#